data_AF-X1MXW3-F1
#
_entry.id   AF-X1MXW3-F1
#
_cell.length_a   1.000
_cell.length_b   1.000
_cell.length_c   1.000
_cell.angle_alpha   90.00
_cell.angle_beta   90.00
_cell.angle_gamma   90.00
#
_symmetry.space_group_name_H-M   'P 1'
#
loop_
_entity.id
_entity.type
_entity.pdbx_description
1 polymer ?
#
loop_
_entity_poly.entity_id
_entity_poly.type
_entity_poly.pdbx_seq_one_letter_code
_entity_poly.pdbx_strand_id
1 'polypeptide(L)'
;DLVDTSGNTAIGSSTDINITVGTNDPGGWILSVESAGGKLTTGTYDIDSCDATSSIAAAGDMYGLNATTSDGDVTISPNYNYWGENIVGTASTTDQTFATKDSANASTTVATIKIMAACDAAQEAGAYTDTLTITATGGT
;
A
#
# COMPACT_ATOMS: atom_id res chain seq x y z
N ASP A 1 3.31 19.87 -1.91
CA ASP A 1 4.51 19.75 -1.09
C ASP A 1 4.20 18.73 -0.02
N LEU A 2 5.05 17.71 0.12
CA LEU A 2 4.92 16.67 1.16
C LEU A 2 5.58 17.11 2.47
N VAL A 3 6.09 18.34 2.51
CA VAL A 3 6.44 19.06 3.73
C VAL A 3 5.63 20.35 3.75
N ASP A 4 5.02 20.68 4.89
CA ASP A 4 4.31 21.94 5.01
C ASP A 4 5.28 23.13 5.20
N THR A 5 4.78 24.37 5.10
CA THR A 5 5.62 25.57 5.26
C THR A 5 6.23 25.73 6.65
N SER A 6 5.86 24.89 7.61
CA SER A 6 6.40 24.84 8.97
C SER A 6 7.42 23.72 9.16
N GLY A 7 7.72 22.94 8.12
CA GLY A 7 8.65 21.81 8.17
C GLY A 7 8.04 20.53 8.75
N ASN A 8 6.72 20.42 8.89
CA ASN A 8 6.09 19.18 9.34
C ASN A 8 5.95 18.20 8.17
N THR A 9 6.15 16.90 8.45
CA THR A 9 5.83 15.81 7.53
C THR A 9 4.36 15.90 7.11
N ALA A 10 4.12 16.00 5.80
CA ALA A 10 2.80 15.86 5.21
C ALA A 10 2.75 14.55 4.41
N ILE A 11 1.74 13.72 4.70
CA ILE A 11 1.51 12.50 3.93
C ILE A 11 0.63 12.85 2.73
N GLY A 12 1.17 12.62 1.55
CA GLY A 12 0.43 12.65 0.30
C GLY A 12 -0.17 11.27 0.04
N SER A 13 -1.36 11.26 -0.57
CA SER A 13 -2.00 10.02 -0.99
C SER A 13 -2.60 10.14 -2.37
N SER A 14 -2.74 8.99 -3.04
CA SER A 14 -3.68 8.86 -4.15
C SER A 14 -5.12 9.10 -3.69
N THR A 15 -6.03 9.20 -4.65
CA THR A 15 -7.45 8.94 -4.40
C THR A 15 -7.67 7.47 -4.00
N ASP A 16 -8.84 7.16 -3.45
CA ASP A 16 -9.26 5.80 -3.15
C ASP A 16 -9.25 4.92 -4.41
N ILE A 17 -8.64 3.74 -4.31
CA ILE A 17 -8.61 2.72 -5.36
C ILE A 17 -9.36 1.49 -4.84
N ASN A 18 -10.47 1.15 -5.48
CA ASN A 18 -11.32 0.03 -5.07
C ASN A 18 -10.84 -1.26 -5.74
N ILE A 19 -10.58 -2.29 -4.93
CA ILE A 19 -10.20 -3.62 -5.37
C ILE A 19 -11.43 -4.51 -5.39
N THR A 20 -11.77 -5.03 -6.58
CA THR A 20 -12.93 -5.91 -6.79
C THR A 20 -12.43 -7.31 -7.13
N VAL A 21 -12.81 -8.28 -6.31
CA VAL A 21 -12.41 -9.69 -6.44
C VAL A 21 -13.62 -10.56 -6.17
N GLY A 22 -13.71 -11.67 -6.89
CA GLY A 22 -14.64 -12.74 -6.61
C GLY A 22 -13.95 -14.07 -6.84
N THR A 23 -14.40 -15.10 -6.13
CA THR A 23 -13.94 -16.48 -6.31
C THR A 23 -15.12 -17.43 -6.16
N ASN A 24 -15.17 -18.44 -7.03
CA ASN A 24 -16.06 -19.58 -6.87
C ASN A 24 -15.39 -20.72 -6.09
N ASP A 25 -14.17 -20.52 -5.61
CA ASP A 25 -13.41 -21.48 -4.82
C ASP A 25 -13.84 -21.41 -3.34
N PRO A 26 -14.23 -22.52 -2.69
CA PRO A 26 -14.53 -22.57 -1.26
C PRO A 26 -13.37 -22.11 -0.36
N GLY A 27 -12.11 -22.24 -0.81
CA GLY A 27 -10.92 -21.75 -0.12
C GLY A 27 -10.71 -20.24 -0.25
N GLY A 28 -11.50 -19.57 -1.08
CA GLY A 28 -11.48 -18.11 -1.19
C GLY A 28 -10.39 -17.58 -2.13
N TRP A 29 -9.68 -16.53 -1.71
CA TRP A 29 -8.62 -15.88 -2.49
C TRP A 29 -7.54 -15.24 -1.63
N ILE A 30 -6.36 -15.08 -2.24
CA ILE A 30 -5.23 -14.34 -1.70
C ILE A 30 -4.88 -13.24 -2.69
N LEU A 31 -4.75 -12.01 -2.19
CA LEU A 31 -4.13 -10.91 -2.91
C LEU A 31 -2.71 -10.74 -2.41
N SER A 32 -1.76 -10.72 -3.33
CA SER A 32 -0.36 -10.35 -3.07
C SER A 32 -0.04 -9.03 -3.75
N VAL A 33 0.91 -8.29 -3.19
CA VAL A 33 1.42 -7.04 -3.76
C VAL A 33 2.94 -7.03 -3.80
N GLU A 34 3.48 -6.49 -4.88
CA GLU A 34 4.90 -6.28 -5.10
C GLU A 34 5.12 -4.89 -5.73
N SER A 35 6.11 -4.16 -5.24
CA SER A 35 6.62 -2.91 -5.81
C SER A 35 7.86 -3.21 -6.65
N ALA A 36 7.93 -2.66 -7.86
CA ALA A 36 9.08 -2.88 -8.74
C ALA A 36 10.40 -2.34 -8.13
N GLY A 37 10.34 -1.18 -7.47
CA GLY A 37 11.51 -0.53 -6.86
C GLY A 37 11.57 -0.55 -5.34
N GLY A 38 10.45 -0.78 -4.66
CA GLY A 38 10.29 -0.54 -3.21
C GLY A 38 10.30 0.96 -2.84
N LYS A 39 10.31 1.85 -3.83
CA LYS A 39 10.56 3.28 -3.64
C LYS A 39 10.08 4.08 -4.84
N LEU A 40 9.75 5.34 -4.59
CA LEU A 40 9.48 6.33 -5.63
C LEU A 40 10.82 6.91 -6.11
N THR A 41 11.05 6.99 -7.42
CA THR A 41 12.33 7.46 -7.98
C THR A 41 12.18 8.59 -9.00
N THR A 42 13.06 9.59 -8.96
CA THR A 42 13.27 10.60 -10.01
C THR A 42 14.76 10.84 -10.24
N GLY A 43 15.32 10.40 -11.37
CA GLY A 43 16.75 10.52 -11.63
C GLY A 43 17.60 9.83 -10.55
N THR A 44 18.35 10.62 -9.76
CA THR A 44 19.19 10.13 -8.65
C THR A 44 18.54 10.25 -7.27
N TYR A 45 17.32 10.78 -7.19
CA TYR A 45 16.60 11.00 -5.94
C TYR A 45 15.51 9.95 -5.75
N ASP A 46 15.28 9.54 -4.50
CA ASP A 46 14.25 8.58 -4.13
C ASP A 46 13.53 8.95 -2.84
N ILE A 47 12.34 8.36 -2.67
CA ILE A 47 11.59 8.31 -1.41
C ILE A 47 11.46 6.83 -1.07
N ASP A 48 12.26 6.37 -0.11
CA ASP A 48 12.48 4.95 0.17
C ASP A 48 11.37 4.32 1.03
N SER A 49 11.13 3.02 0.83
CA SER A 49 10.58 2.12 1.86
C SER A 49 11.35 0.81 1.76
N CYS A 50 12.13 0.44 2.78
CA CYS A 50 13.02 -0.71 2.68
C CYS A 50 12.71 -1.88 3.65
N ASP A 51 11.68 -1.78 4.48
CA ASP A 51 11.41 -2.86 5.45
C ASP A 51 9.96 -3.34 5.42
N ALA A 52 9.78 -4.50 4.76
CA ALA A 52 8.50 -5.21 4.64
C ALA A 52 8.15 -6.06 5.87
N THR A 53 9.01 -6.07 6.89
CA THR A 53 8.86 -6.98 8.02
C THR A 53 8.14 -6.37 9.23
N SER A 54 7.86 -5.06 9.22
CA SER A 54 7.19 -4.40 10.33
C SER A 54 6.42 -3.14 9.94
N SER A 55 5.59 -2.67 10.88
CA SER A 55 4.88 -1.40 10.81
C SER A 55 5.86 -0.23 10.60
N ILE A 56 5.73 0.46 9.48
CA ILE A 56 6.52 1.66 9.20
C ILE A 56 5.90 2.84 9.99
N ALA A 57 6.71 3.68 10.62
CA ALA A 57 6.23 4.80 11.44
C ALA A 57 6.31 6.14 10.68
N ALA A 58 5.57 7.14 11.18
CA ALA A 58 5.69 8.52 10.70
C ALA A 58 7.12 9.08 10.91
N ALA A 59 7.47 10.11 10.12
CA ALA A 59 8.68 10.94 10.25
C ALA A 59 9.96 10.47 9.53
N GLY A 60 9.83 9.93 8.32
CA GLY A 60 10.92 9.78 7.37
C GLY A 60 10.38 9.90 5.94
N ASP A 61 11.29 9.91 4.97
CA ASP A 61 10.94 9.63 3.58
C ASP A 61 10.37 8.20 3.49
N MET A 62 9.11 8.09 3.07
CA MET A 62 8.36 6.83 3.05
C MET A 62 7.50 6.71 1.80
N TYR A 63 7.38 5.51 1.26
CA TYR A 63 6.45 5.18 0.18
C TYR A 63 5.80 3.80 0.38
N GLY A 64 4.50 3.70 0.11
CA GLY A 64 3.82 2.42 0.12
C GLY A 64 2.32 2.53 0.01
N LEU A 65 1.61 1.64 0.69
CA LEU A 65 0.15 1.54 0.55
C LEU A 65 -0.55 1.33 1.89
N ASN A 66 -1.68 2.03 2.04
CA ASN A 66 -2.63 1.78 3.13
C ASN A 66 -3.89 1.17 2.53
N ALA A 67 -4.55 0.33 3.31
CA ALA A 67 -5.76 -0.35 2.91
C ALA A 67 -6.76 -0.45 4.04
N THR A 68 -8.02 -0.59 3.66
CA THR A 68 -9.14 -0.89 4.53
C THR A 68 -10.10 -1.83 3.83
N THR A 69 -10.98 -2.46 4.60
CA THR A 69 -12.10 -3.23 4.08
C THR A 69 -13.34 -2.99 4.92
N SER A 70 -14.50 -3.04 4.26
CA SER A 70 -15.82 -3.12 4.90
C SER A 70 -16.43 -4.51 4.82
N ASP A 71 -15.78 -5.46 4.13
CA ASP A 71 -16.19 -6.86 4.06
C ASP A 71 -15.63 -7.58 5.30
N GLY A 72 -16.53 -8.06 6.16
CA GLY A 72 -16.16 -8.63 7.45
C GLY A 72 -15.35 -9.93 7.40
N ASP A 73 -15.29 -10.59 6.24
CA ASP A 73 -14.54 -11.83 6.04
C ASP A 73 -13.19 -11.60 5.34
N VAL A 74 -12.85 -10.35 5.02
CA VAL A 74 -11.56 -9.98 4.43
C VAL A 74 -10.58 -9.60 5.53
N THR A 75 -9.39 -10.19 5.51
CA THR A 75 -8.29 -9.81 6.39
C THR A 75 -7.27 -9.00 5.59
N ILE A 76 -7.06 -7.74 5.96
CA ILE A 76 -5.94 -6.93 5.44
C ILE A 76 -4.71 -7.23 6.29
N SER A 77 -3.57 -7.50 5.66
CA SER A 77 -2.32 -7.76 6.39
C SER A 77 -1.90 -6.55 7.23
N PRO A 78 -1.33 -6.75 8.43
CA PRO A 78 -0.97 -5.65 9.34
C PRO A 78 -0.10 -4.56 8.71
N ASN A 79 0.78 -4.93 7.77
CA ASN A 79 1.68 -4.00 7.06
C ASN A 79 0.96 -2.95 6.21
N TYR A 80 -0.34 -3.12 5.96
CA TYR A 80 -1.13 -2.24 5.11
C TYR A 80 -2.34 -1.63 5.84
N ASN A 81 -2.66 -2.08 7.06
CA ASN A 81 -3.89 -1.72 7.76
C ASN A 81 -3.78 -0.41 8.56
N TYR A 82 -3.42 0.69 7.89
CA TYR A 82 -3.21 2.03 8.48
C TYR A 82 -4.16 3.09 7.92
N TRP A 83 -5.39 2.70 7.59
CA TRP A 83 -6.34 3.61 6.94
C TRP A 83 -6.72 4.79 7.84
N GLY A 84 -6.46 6.00 7.36
CA GLY A 84 -6.73 7.24 8.11
C GLY A 84 -5.70 7.56 9.20
N GLU A 85 -4.66 6.74 9.34
CA GLU A 85 -3.54 7.01 10.25
C GLU A 85 -2.46 7.84 9.57
N ASN A 86 -1.64 8.52 10.36
CA ASN A 86 -0.47 9.25 9.88
C ASN A 86 0.73 8.30 9.68
N ILE A 87 0.50 7.19 8.98
CA ILE A 87 1.47 6.12 8.74
C ILE A 87 1.40 5.75 7.26
N VAL A 88 2.57 5.52 6.64
CA VAL A 88 2.70 4.95 5.30
C VAL A 88 2.96 3.45 5.45
N GLY A 89 2.10 2.59 4.92
CA GLY A 89 2.32 1.13 4.90
C GLY A 89 3.46 0.72 3.97
N THR A 90 3.69 -0.59 3.85
CA THR A 90 4.85 -1.14 3.12
C THR A 90 4.78 -0.96 1.59
N ALA A 91 5.93 -0.72 0.95
CA ALA A 91 6.22 -1.12 -0.44
C ALA A 91 7.39 -2.10 -0.46
N SER A 92 7.18 -3.31 -0.99
CA SER A 92 8.17 -4.40 -0.96
C SER A 92 8.56 -4.84 -2.36
N THR A 93 9.85 -5.06 -2.62
CA THR A 93 10.36 -5.66 -3.88
C THR A 93 10.22 -7.18 -3.94
N THR A 94 9.42 -7.75 -3.06
CA THR A 94 9.10 -9.17 -3.01
C THR A 94 7.62 -9.32 -2.74
N ASP A 95 7.01 -10.37 -3.27
CA ASP A 95 5.60 -10.69 -3.03
C ASP A 95 5.26 -10.71 -1.54
N GLN A 96 4.33 -9.84 -1.14
CA GLN A 96 3.77 -9.81 0.20
C GLN A 96 2.28 -10.10 0.13
N THR A 97 1.76 -10.94 1.03
CA THR A 97 0.32 -11.08 1.19
C THR A 97 -0.27 -9.74 1.61
N PHE A 98 -1.18 -9.21 0.79
CA PHE A 98 -1.86 -7.94 0.97
C PHE A 98 -3.19 -8.11 1.70
N ALA A 99 -4.02 -9.02 1.21
CA ALA A 99 -5.32 -9.31 1.78
C ALA A 99 -5.71 -10.75 1.49
N THR A 100 -6.51 -11.35 2.36
CA THR A 100 -7.05 -12.71 2.18
C THR A 100 -8.53 -12.75 2.49
N LYS A 101 -9.20 -13.74 1.90
CA LYS A 101 -10.52 -14.19 2.31
C LYS A 101 -10.55 -15.71 2.18
N ASP A 102 -10.92 -16.42 3.24
CA ASP A 102 -10.85 -17.89 3.29
C ASP A 102 -12.20 -18.55 2.95
N SER A 103 -12.99 -17.90 2.10
CA SER A 103 -14.30 -18.37 1.66
C SER A 103 -14.68 -17.83 0.28
N ALA A 104 -15.55 -18.57 -0.41
CA ALA A 104 -16.10 -18.14 -1.69
C ALA A 104 -16.82 -16.78 -1.58
N ASN A 105 -16.69 -15.94 -2.60
CA ASN A 105 -17.35 -14.65 -2.63
C ASN A 105 -17.75 -14.23 -4.05
N ALA A 106 -18.92 -13.59 -4.17
CA ALA A 106 -19.30 -12.95 -5.42
C ALA A 106 -18.35 -11.78 -5.74
N SER A 107 -18.14 -11.50 -7.03
CA SER A 107 -17.33 -10.37 -7.48
C SER A 107 -17.90 -9.06 -6.95
N THR A 108 -17.22 -8.50 -5.95
CA THR A 108 -17.62 -7.31 -5.19
C THR A 108 -16.37 -6.55 -4.74
N THR A 109 -16.52 -5.29 -4.32
CA THR A 109 -15.41 -4.54 -3.73
C THR A 109 -15.08 -5.15 -2.37
N VAL A 110 -13.85 -5.65 -2.24
CA VAL A 110 -13.37 -6.38 -1.05
C VAL A 110 -12.34 -5.59 -0.25
N ALA A 111 -11.70 -4.59 -0.86
CA ALA A 111 -10.74 -3.71 -0.21
C ALA A 111 -10.71 -2.35 -0.92
N THR A 112 -10.35 -1.32 -0.16
CA THR A 112 -10.00 0.00 -0.69
C THR A 112 -8.55 0.30 -0.32
N ILE A 113 -7.76 0.78 -1.28
CA ILE A 113 -6.35 1.13 -1.06
C ILE A 113 -6.07 2.59 -1.39
N LYS A 114 -5.00 3.11 -0.82
CA LYS A 114 -4.34 4.35 -1.21
C LYS A 114 -2.84 4.11 -1.33
N ILE A 115 -2.26 4.67 -2.37
CA ILE A 115 -0.81 4.80 -2.49
C ILE A 115 -0.42 6.03 -1.68
N MET A 116 0.56 5.87 -0.80
CA MET A 116 0.95 6.86 0.20
C MET A 116 2.42 7.22 0.02
N ALA A 117 2.75 8.50 0.22
CA ALA A 117 4.12 8.97 0.28
C ALA A 117 4.26 10.03 1.38
N ALA A 118 5.37 10.02 2.10
CA ALA A 118 5.71 11.02 3.11
C ALA A 118 7.15 11.45 2.92
N CYS A 119 7.46 12.70 3.26
CA CYS A 119 8.82 13.20 3.32
C CYS A 119 9.03 13.99 4.61
N ASP A 120 10.21 13.90 5.20
CA ASP A 120 10.59 14.69 6.38
C ASP A 120 11.40 15.94 6.01
N ALA A 121 11.87 16.02 4.76
CA ALA A 121 12.55 17.18 4.20
C ALA A 121 12.05 17.52 2.78
N ALA A 122 12.35 18.73 2.33
CA ALA A 122 12.04 19.16 0.98
C ALA A 122 12.74 18.26 -0.05
N GLN A 123 11.94 17.66 -0.92
CA GLN A 123 12.42 16.82 -2.01
C GLN A 123 12.67 17.63 -3.28
N GLU A 124 13.57 17.13 -4.11
CA GLU A 124 13.86 17.75 -5.40
C GLU A 124 12.65 17.75 -6.32
N ALA A 125 12.52 18.80 -7.12
CA ALA A 125 11.40 18.91 -8.04
C ALA A 125 11.49 17.85 -9.14
N GLY A 126 10.47 17.01 -9.26
CA GLY A 126 10.44 15.96 -10.27
C GLY A 126 9.18 15.10 -10.18
N ALA A 127 8.97 14.29 -11.21
CA ALA A 127 7.97 13.24 -11.18
C ALA A 127 8.64 11.97 -10.64
N TYR A 128 8.30 11.59 -9.41
CA TYR A 128 8.76 10.34 -8.84
C TYR A 128 7.80 9.20 -9.22
N THR A 129 8.34 8.06 -9.65
CA THR A 129 7.52 6.93 -10.12
C THR A 129 7.96 5.60 -9.53
N ASP A 130 6.99 4.70 -9.40
CA ASP A 130 7.15 3.28 -9.13
C ASP A 130 5.96 2.50 -9.75
N THR A 131 6.07 1.18 -9.83
CA THR A 131 4.99 0.27 -10.24
C THR A 131 4.65 -0.70 -9.12
N LEU A 132 3.39 -0.67 -8.65
CA LEU A 132 2.83 -1.70 -7.78
C LEU A 132 2.04 -2.72 -8.61
N THR A 133 2.36 -4.00 -8.45
CA THR A 133 1.64 -5.12 -9.05
C THR A 133 0.82 -5.82 -7.97
N ILE A 134 -0.49 -5.94 -8.16
CA ILE A 134 -1.37 -6.71 -7.31
C ILE A 134 -1.77 -7.99 -8.04
N THR A 135 -1.51 -9.13 -7.44
CA THR A 135 -1.78 -10.46 -8.00
C THR A 135 -2.87 -11.14 -7.17
N ALA A 136 -3.88 -11.69 -7.84
CA ALA A 136 -4.93 -12.49 -7.20
C ALA A 136 -4.73 -13.97 -7.50
N THR A 137 -4.78 -14.80 -6.47
CA THR A 137 -4.75 -16.27 -6.57
C THR A 137 -5.91 -16.89 -5.81
N GLY A 138 -6.34 -18.09 -6.21
CA GLY A 138 -7.32 -18.87 -5.45
C GLY A 138 -6.75 -19.30 -4.10
N GLY A 139 -7.60 -19.30 -3.07
CA GLY A 139 -7.25 -19.86 -1.76
C GLY A 139 -7.16 -21.39 -1.79
N THR A 140 -6.58 -21.99 -0.75
CA THR A 140 -6.38 -23.44 -0.62
C THR A 140 -7.34 -24.07 0.37
#